data_AF-A0A946IZ20-F1
#
_entry.id   AF-A0A946IZ20-F1
#
_cell.length_a   1.000
_cell.length_b   1.000
_cell.length_c   1.000
_cell.angle_alpha   90.00
_cell.angle_beta   90.00
_cell.angle_gamma   90.00
#
_symmetry.space_group_name_H-M   'P 1'
#
loop_
_entity.id
_entity.type
_entity.pdbx_description
1 polymer ?
#
loop_
_entity_poly.entity_id
_entity_poly.type
_entity_poly.pdbx_seq_one_letter_code
_entity_poly.pdbx_strand_id
1 'polypeptide(L)'
;MKRLLLLFFLIISCNQPNGISVDSQTHLLPYPNQIFLQKNTINLGKGLNVSNGIYSSYLKDQLLLNNIPNDKGVKVVFEKSIIDTLGEEGYQLIAKNNKISILSNTKAGTFYGIQTLIQLTRLGVVQELEIIDKPQFKWRAYMLDEGRYFQGKEVVKYILNEMAHLKMNVFHWHLTDDAGWRIEIKKYPLLTQIGSKRDSTQINYQGKKWGSEVFDGVPHEGFYTQDDIKEIVA
;
A
#
# COMPACT_ATOMS: atom_id res chain seq x y z
N MET A 1 23.95 76.61 7.04
CA MET A 1 24.49 75.59 6.12
C MET A 1 24.49 74.24 6.83
N LYS A 2 23.43 73.44 6.71
CA LYS A 2 23.37 72.08 7.27
C LYS A 2 23.49 71.09 6.11
N ARG A 3 24.59 70.34 6.06
CA ARG A 3 24.85 69.30 5.04
C ARG A 3 24.00 68.08 5.37
N LEU A 4 23.11 67.70 4.46
CA LEU A 4 22.31 66.50 4.51
C LEU A 4 23.14 65.35 3.91
N LEU A 5 23.53 64.38 4.73
CA LEU A 5 24.22 63.16 4.29
C LEU A 5 23.16 62.16 3.80
N LEU A 6 23.07 61.91 2.49
CA LEU A 6 22.27 60.80 1.95
C LEU A 6 23.08 59.50 2.07
N LEU A 7 22.63 58.58 2.93
CA LEU A 7 23.07 57.19 2.92
C LEU A 7 22.34 56.42 1.81
N PHE A 8 23.08 55.96 0.80
CA PHE A 8 22.61 55.01 -0.19
C PHE A 8 22.62 53.60 0.41
N PHE A 9 21.45 53.04 0.73
CA PHE A 9 21.30 51.62 1.05
C PHE A 9 21.25 50.82 -0.25
N LEU A 10 22.32 50.09 -0.57
CA LEU A 10 22.32 49.09 -1.64
C LEU A 10 21.50 47.88 -1.15
N ILE A 11 20.27 47.74 -1.64
CA ILE A 11 19.47 46.54 -1.43
C ILE A 11 19.93 45.50 -2.45
N ILE A 12 20.79 44.58 -2.03
CA ILE A 12 21.12 43.40 -2.82
C ILE A 12 19.92 42.45 -2.73
N SER A 13 19.05 42.52 -3.75
CA SER A 13 18.00 41.53 -3.97
C SER A 13 18.65 40.20 -4.36
N CYS A 14 18.71 39.26 -3.43
CA CYS A 14 19.03 37.88 -3.73
C CYS A 14 17.76 37.22 -4.29
N ASN A 15 17.59 37.24 -5.62
CA ASN A 15 16.59 36.42 -6.29
C ASN A 15 17.01 34.95 -6.15
N GLN A 16 16.48 34.26 -5.14
CA GLN A 16 16.47 32.80 -5.16
C GLN A 16 15.51 32.35 -6.26
N PRO A 17 15.92 31.49 -7.20
CA PRO A 17 14.95 30.80 -8.03
C PRO A 17 14.01 30.04 -7.09
N ASN A 18 12.71 30.09 -7.38
CA ASN A 18 11.68 29.31 -6.70
C ASN A 18 11.97 27.81 -6.89
N GLY A 19 12.91 27.28 -6.12
CA GLY A 19 13.11 25.86 -5.91
C GLY A 19 12.09 25.43 -4.88
N ILE A 20 11.18 24.54 -5.30
CA ILE A 20 10.34 23.80 -4.37
C ILE A 20 11.30 23.14 -3.38
N SER A 21 11.19 23.50 -2.09
CA SER A 21 11.88 22.78 -1.03
C SER A 21 11.35 21.36 -1.04
N VAL A 22 12.12 20.43 -1.61
CA VAL A 22 11.78 19.01 -1.50
C VAL A 22 12.02 18.63 -0.05
N ASP A 23 10.93 18.33 0.66
CA ASP A 23 10.95 17.80 2.01
C ASP A 23 11.96 16.65 2.08
N SER A 24 12.86 16.71 3.07
CA SER A 24 14.01 15.80 3.19
C SER A 24 13.59 14.39 3.64
N GLN A 25 12.32 14.19 3.95
CA GLN A 25 11.76 12.90 4.29
C GLN A 25 10.82 12.41 3.19
N THR A 26 11.20 11.31 2.53
CA THR A 26 10.27 10.59 1.68
C THR A 26 9.12 10.07 2.55
N HIS A 27 7.86 10.42 2.24
CA HIS A 27 6.68 9.92 2.95
C HIS A 27 6.32 8.46 2.60
N LEU A 28 7.32 7.59 2.61
CA LEU A 28 7.20 6.17 2.27
C LEU A 28 6.74 5.36 3.48
N LEU A 29 5.80 4.43 3.24
CA LEU A 29 5.27 3.52 4.23
C LEU A 29 5.23 2.08 3.69
N PRO A 30 5.77 1.09 4.40
CA PRO A 30 6.72 1.22 5.52
C PRO A 30 7.99 1.99 5.12
N TYR A 31 8.69 2.55 6.10
CA TYR A 31 9.93 3.28 5.85
C TYR A 31 11.04 2.30 5.44
N PRO A 32 11.75 2.54 4.32
CA PRO A 32 12.81 1.66 3.84
C PRO A 32 14.00 1.53 4.80
N ASN A 33 14.73 0.42 4.72
CA ASN A 33 15.96 0.27 5.52
C ASN A 33 17.04 1.31 5.19
N GLN A 34 17.22 1.65 3.91
CA GLN A 34 18.23 2.61 3.44
C GLN A 34 17.70 3.45 2.29
N ILE A 35 17.99 4.76 2.32
CA ILE A 35 17.64 5.73 1.27
C ILE A 35 18.84 6.65 1.04
N PHE A 36 19.27 6.78 -0.22
CA PHE A 36 20.32 7.69 -0.65
C PHE A 36 19.72 8.73 -1.59
N LEU A 37 19.41 9.90 -1.06
CA LEU A 37 18.85 11.02 -1.81
C LEU A 37 19.94 11.73 -2.62
N GLN A 38 19.62 12.08 -3.86
CA GLN A 38 20.43 12.95 -4.73
C GLN A 38 19.78 14.34 -4.80
N LYS A 39 20.42 15.32 -5.45
CA LYS A 39 19.89 16.69 -5.55
C LYS A 39 18.86 16.89 -6.67
N ASN A 40 18.90 16.07 -7.71
CA ASN A 40 18.05 16.23 -8.88
C ASN A 40 16.66 15.61 -8.68
N THR A 41 15.72 15.98 -9.54
CA THR A 41 14.38 15.41 -9.59
C THR A 41 14.06 14.88 -10.98
N ILE A 42 13.15 13.91 -11.04
CA ILE A 42 12.59 13.32 -12.24
C ILE A 42 11.12 13.72 -12.31
N ASN A 43 10.73 14.38 -13.40
CA ASN A 43 9.36 14.76 -13.65
C ASN A 43 8.57 13.59 -14.28
N LEU A 44 7.49 13.17 -13.64
CA LEU A 44 6.63 12.07 -14.09
C LEU A 44 5.39 12.54 -14.87
N GLY A 45 5.26 13.83 -15.20
CA GLY A 45 4.08 14.41 -15.85
C GLY A 45 3.77 13.85 -17.23
N LYS A 46 4.77 13.26 -17.91
CA LYS A 46 4.54 12.49 -19.15
C LYS A 46 4.06 11.07 -18.89
N GLY A 47 4.15 10.58 -17.66
CA GLY A 47 3.88 9.19 -17.29
C GLY A 47 5.14 8.35 -17.10
N LEU A 48 4.92 7.05 -16.97
CA LEU A 48 5.95 6.02 -16.88
C LEU A 48 5.85 5.09 -18.09
N ASN A 49 6.95 4.81 -18.78
CA ASN A 49 7.00 3.77 -19.80
C ASN A 49 7.41 2.44 -19.15
N VAL A 50 6.43 1.61 -18.82
CA VAL A 50 6.65 0.35 -18.08
C VAL A 50 7.10 -0.76 -19.04
N SER A 51 8.37 -1.18 -18.90
CA SER A 51 8.93 -2.30 -19.68
C SER A 51 8.27 -3.62 -19.30
N ASN A 52 8.34 -4.59 -20.22
CA ASN A 52 7.87 -5.95 -19.95
C ASN A 52 8.64 -6.57 -18.78
N GLY A 53 7.90 -7.24 -17.89
CA GLY A 53 8.44 -7.88 -16.71
C GLY A 53 7.34 -8.52 -15.88
N ILE A 54 7.74 -9.23 -14.83
CA ILE A 54 6.79 -9.78 -13.89
C ILE A 54 6.03 -8.64 -13.18
N TYR A 55 4.71 -8.79 -13.05
CA TYR A 55 3.81 -7.75 -12.51
C TYR A 55 3.77 -6.43 -13.29
N SER A 56 4.28 -6.38 -14.53
CA SER A 56 4.15 -5.19 -15.39
C SER A 56 2.69 -4.83 -15.66
N SER A 57 1.79 -5.81 -15.87
CA SER A 57 0.35 -5.56 -15.99
C SER A 57 -0.21 -4.93 -14.72
N TYR A 58 0.07 -5.52 -13.55
CA TYR A 58 -0.35 -4.99 -12.27
C TYR A 58 0.10 -3.54 -12.06
N LEU A 59 1.38 -3.22 -12.33
CA LEU A 59 1.85 -1.83 -12.22
C LEU A 59 1.11 -0.92 -13.20
N LYS A 60 0.88 -1.33 -14.45
CA LYS A 60 0.11 -0.52 -15.42
C LYS A 60 -1.31 -0.25 -14.93
N ASP A 61 -1.98 -1.26 -14.38
CA ASP A 61 -3.32 -1.13 -13.82
C ASP A 61 -3.35 -0.15 -12.64
N GLN A 62 -2.38 -0.24 -11.73
CA GLN A 62 -2.24 0.69 -10.60
C GLN A 62 -1.94 2.12 -11.06
N LEU A 63 -1.15 2.30 -12.12
CA LEU A 63 -0.88 3.63 -12.69
C LEU A 63 -2.13 4.23 -13.33
N LEU A 64 -2.92 3.42 -14.04
CA LEU A 64 -4.20 3.85 -14.62
C LEU A 64 -5.19 4.29 -13.54
N LEU A 65 -5.31 3.53 -12.44
CA LEU A 65 -6.14 3.92 -11.29
C LEU A 65 -5.72 5.27 -10.67
N ASN A 66 -4.44 5.61 -10.76
CA ASN A 66 -3.89 6.89 -10.30
C ASN A 66 -3.82 7.97 -11.40
N ASN A 67 -4.44 7.76 -12.56
CA ASN A 67 -4.43 8.67 -13.71
C ASN A 67 -3.02 9.00 -14.25
N ILE A 68 -2.08 8.04 -14.16
CA ILE A 68 -0.71 8.18 -14.66
C ILE A 68 -0.58 7.41 -15.98
N PRO A 69 -0.19 8.07 -17.10
CA PRO A 69 0.08 7.36 -18.36
C PRO A 69 1.18 6.30 -18.18
N ASN A 70 0.99 5.11 -18.75
CA ASN A 70 1.85 3.94 -18.49
C ASN A 70 2.64 3.42 -19.72
N ASP A 71 2.60 4.16 -20.83
CA ASP A 71 3.17 3.80 -22.13
C ASP A 71 4.25 4.79 -22.64
N LYS A 72 4.46 5.90 -21.92
CA LYS A 72 5.34 7.00 -22.33
C LYS A 72 5.94 7.70 -21.09
N GLY A 73 6.98 8.50 -21.29
CA GLY A 73 7.67 9.21 -20.21
C GLY A 73 8.86 8.44 -19.64
N VAL A 74 9.00 8.43 -18.32
CA VAL A 74 10.18 7.89 -17.63
C VAL A 74 10.21 6.37 -17.73
N LYS A 75 11.32 5.79 -18.19
CA LYS A 75 11.42 4.34 -18.41
C LYS A 75 11.48 3.61 -17.07
N VAL A 76 10.58 2.65 -16.86
CA VAL A 76 10.62 1.71 -15.73
C VAL A 76 11.11 0.36 -16.23
N VAL A 77 12.11 -0.21 -15.56
CA VAL A 77 12.66 -1.53 -15.88
C VAL A 77 12.73 -2.42 -14.65
N PHE A 78 12.68 -3.73 -14.89
CA PHE A 78 12.85 -4.78 -13.90
C PHE A 78 14.13 -5.54 -14.21
N GLU A 79 15.06 -5.57 -13.26
CA GLU A 79 16.39 -6.14 -13.45
C GLU A 79 16.72 -7.11 -12.30
N LYS A 80 17.69 -8.01 -12.51
CA LYS A 80 18.17 -8.87 -11.43
C LYS A 80 19.08 -8.05 -10.51
N SER A 81 18.93 -8.21 -9.20
CA SER A 81 19.82 -7.56 -8.25
C SER A 81 21.20 -8.24 -8.22
N ILE A 82 22.24 -7.44 -8.00
CA ILE A 82 23.59 -7.90 -7.69
C ILE A 82 23.85 -7.97 -6.17
N ILE A 83 22.88 -7.53 -5.36
CA ILE A 83 22.99 -7.54 -3.90
C ILE A 83 22.48 -8.89 -3.38
N ASP A 84 23.41 -9.73 -2.93
CA ASP A 84 23.10 -11.09 -2.46
C ASP A 84 22.38 -11.14 -1.10
N THR A 85 22.39 -10.03 -0.35
CA THR A 85 21.86 -9.95 1.03
C THR A 85 20.39 -9.49 1.12
N LEU A 86 19.70 -9.38 -0.02
CA LEU A 86 18.29 -8.94 -0.09
C LEU A 86 17.29 -10.00 0.41
N GLY A 87 17.65 -11.28 0.39
CA GLY A 87 16.76 -12.37 0.79
C GLY A 87 15.53 -12.54 -0.12
N GLU A 88 14.45 -13.10 0.42
CA GLU A 88 13.27 -13.53 -0.35
C GLU A 88 12.34 -12.38 -0.75
N GLU A 89 12.36 -11.27 -0.02
CA GLU A 89 11.42 -10.15 -0.16
C GLU A 89 12.12 -8.81 -0.42
N GLY A 90 13.46 -8.80 -0.47
CA GLY A 90 14.22 -7.56 -0.63
C GLY A 90 14.31 -7.05 -2.07
N TYR A 91 14.49 -5.75 -2.19
CA TYR A 91 14.61 -5.06 -3.47
C TYR A 91 15.53 -3.85 -3.35
N GLN A 92 15.99 -3.40 -4.51
CA GLN A 92 16.63 -2.10 -4.71
C GLN A 92 15.80 -1.31 -5.71
N LEU A 93 15.57 -0.03 -5.45
CA LEU A 93 14.91 0.89 -6.36
C LEU A 93 15.85 2.05 -6.65
N ILE A 94 16.16 2.29 -7.92
CA ILE A 94 17.03 3.38 -8.37
C ILE A 94 16.25 4.28 -9.30
N ALA A 95 16.07 5.54 -8.91
CA ALA A 95 15.49 6.59 -9.75
C ALA A 95 16.61 7.57 -10.13
N LYS A 96 17.09 7.50 -11.38
CA LYS A 96 18.21 8.32 -11.87
C LYS A 96 18.19 8.47 -13.39
N ASN A 97 18.61 9.63 -13.91
CA ASN A 97 18.79 9.87 -15.35
C ASN A 97 17.52 9.56 -16.18
N ASN A 98 16.33 9.96 -15.71
CA ASN A 98 15.03 9.64 -16.34
C ASN A 98 14.77 8.14 -16.54
N LYS A 99 15.35 7.29 -15.70
CA LYS A 99 15.10 5.84 -15.61
C LYS A 99 14.79 5.48 -14.16
N ILE A 100 13.80 4.61 -13.97
CA ILE A 100 13.52 3.96 -12.70
C ILE A 100 13.79 2.46 -12.88
N SER A 101 14.64 1.89 -12.03
CA SER A 101 15.01 0.48 -12.06
C SER A 101 14.59 -0.17 -10.76
N ILE A 102 13.85 -1.28 -10.84
CA ILE A 102 13.53 -2.14 -9.70
C ILE A 102 14.36 -3.41 -9.85
N LEU A 103 15.29 -3.62 -8.92
CA LEU A 103 16.19 -4.76 -8.90
C LEU A 103 15.83 -5.71 -7.75
N SER A 104 15.63 -6.98 -8.07
CA SER A 104 15.39 -8.03 -7.05
C SER A 104 15.81 -9.40 -7.56
N ASN A 105 15.95 -10.36 -6.65
CA ASN A 105 16.22 -11.77 -6.95
C ASN A 105 14.95 -12.64 -6.95
N THR A 106 13.80 -12.08 -6.54
CA THR A 106 12.55 -12.82 -6.39
C THR A 106 11.34 -12.04 -6.89
N LYS A 107 10.23 -12.76 -7.09
CA LYS A 107 8.93 -12.16 -7.44
C LYS A 107 8.42 -11.22 -6.35
N ALA A 108 8.54 -11.62 -5.08
CA ALA A 108 8.08 -10.85 -3.94
C ALA A 108 8.86 -9.53 -3.77
N GLY A 109 10.19 -9.55 -3.94
CA GLY A 109 10.97 -8.33 -3.90
C GLY A 109 10.64 -7.39 -5.06
N THR A 110 10.48 -7.90 -6.29
CA THR A 110 9.98 -7.07 -7.40
C THR A 110 8.62 -6.43 -7.07
N PHE A 111 7.70 -7.20 -6.50
CA PHE A 111 6.38 -6.70 -6.09
C PHE A 111 6.49 -5.58 -5.04
N TYR A 112 7.32 -5.73 -4.01
CA TYR A 112 7.49 -4.67 -3.01
C TYR A 112 8.21 -3.42 -3.52
N GLY A 113 9.14 -3.58 -4.48
CA GLY A 113 9.70 -2.45 -5.20
C GLY A 113 8.66 -1.68 -6.01
N ILE A 114 7.69 -2.39 -6.62
CA ILE A 114 6.55 -1.78 -7.30
C ILE A 114 5.70 -0.98 -6.30
N GLN A 115 5.40 -1.51 -5.11
CA GLN A 115 4.61 -0.78 -4.10
C GLN A 115 5.29 0.53 -3.68
N THR A 116 6.61 0.51 -3.52
CA THR A 116 7.40 1.72 -3.24
C THR A 116 7.36 2.71 -4.41
N LEU A 117 7.48 2.23 -5.65
CA LEU A 117 7.33 3.09 -6.83
C LEU A 117 5.96 3.75 -6.89
N ILE A 118 4.88 3.01 -6.65
CA ILE A 118 3.52 3.57 -6.66
C ILE A 118 3.41 4.72 -5.65
N GLN A 119 3.94 4.56 -4.44
CA GLN A 119 3.97 5.63 -3.44
C GLN A 119 4.78 6.86 -3.89
N LEU A 120 5.95 6.64 -4.51
CA LEU A 120 6.78 7.72 -5.06
C LEU A 120 6.06 8.50 -6.17
N THR A 121 5.15 7.87 -6.91
CA THR A 121 4.47 8.54 -8.04
C THR A 121 3.41 9.55 -7.63
N ARG A 122 2.97 9.56 -6.36
CA ARG A 122 1.83 10.36 -5.86
C ARG A 122 1.97 11.87 -6.09
N LEU A 123 3.19 12.39 -6.10
CA LEU A 123 3.46 13.83 -6.27
C LEU A 123 3.74 14.23 -7.73
N GLY A 124 3.77 13.28 -8.67
CA GLY A 124 4.12 13.53 -10.07
C GLY A 124 5.58 13.93 -10.32
N VAL A 125 6.40 14.00 -9.27
CA VAL A 125 7.84 14.25 -9.29
C VAL A 125 8.49 13.31 -8.29
N VAL A 126 9.64 12.75 -8.66
CA VAL A 126 10.43 11.86 -7.81
C VAL A 126 11.83 12.45 -7.65
N GLN A 127 12.31 12.59 -6.41
CA GLN A 127 13.71 12.91 -6.17
C GLN A 127 14.58 11.78 -6.73
N GLU A 128 15.68 12.10 -7.41
CA GLU A 128 16.66 11.06 -7.75
C GLU A 128 17.16 10.41 -6.46
N LEU A 129 17.07 9.09 -6.41
CA LEU A 129 17.34 8.34 -5.19
C LEU A 129 17.73 6.89 -5.47
N GLU A 130 18.30 6.28 -4.46
CA GLU A 130 18.48 4.84 -4.36
C GLU A 130 17.89 4.35 -3.04
N ILE A 131 17.05 3.32 -3.09
CA ILE A 131 16.47 2.64 -1.94
C ILE A 131 16.98 1.20 -1.94
N ILE A 132 17.43 0.73 -0.78
CA ILE A 132 17.71 -0.69 -0.54
C ILE A 132 16.85 -1.11 0.65
N ASP A 133 16.00 -2.10 0.44
CA ASP A 133 14.97 -2.43 1.42
C ASP A 133 14.67 -3.92 1.46
N LYS A 134 14.40 -4.42 2.66
CA LYS A 134 13.96 -5.77 2.97
C LYS A 134 13.21 -5.77 4.31
N PRO A 135 12.28 -6.72 4.50
CA PRO A 135 11.52 -6.75 5.74
C PRO A 135 12.39 -7.18 6.92
N GLN A 136 12.18 -6.53 8.06
CA GLN A 136 12.77 -6.95 9.34
C GLN A 136 12.17 -8.28 9.83
N PHE A 137 10.86 -8.48 9.59
CA PHE A 137 10.13 -9.68 9.99
C PHE A 137 9.48 -10.35 8.79
N LYS A 138 9.62 -11.67 8.70
CA LYS A 138 9.00 -12.48 7.65
C LYS A 138 7.47 -12.56 7.75
N TRP A 139 6.91 -12.36 8.95
CA TRP A 139 5.47 -12.47 9.21
C TRP A 139 4.89 -11.09 9.51
N ARG A 140 4.14 -10.52 8.57
CA ARG A 140 3.52 -9.19 8.68
C ARG A 140 2.04 -9.34 8.40
N ALA A 141 1.25 -9.46 9.47
CA ALA A 141 -0.10 -9.99 9.38
C ALA A 141 -1.19 -9.00 9.75
N TYR A 142 -2.32 -9.12 9.06
CA TYR A 142 -3.59 -8.50 9.43
C TYR A 142 -4.60 -9.63 9.69
N MET A 143 -5.32 -9.54 10.81
CA MET A 143 -6.39 -10.48 11.13
C MET A 143 -7.76 -9.82 10.94
N LEU A 144 -8.62 -10.45 10.13
CA LEU A 144 -10.00 -10.04 9.95
C LEU A 144 -10.93 -11.04 10.64
N ASP A 145 -11.77 -10.54 11.54
CA ASP A 145 -12.82 -11.31 12.20
C ASP A 145 -14.12 -11.21 11.41
N GLU A 146 -14.51 -12.31 10.78
CA GLU A 146 -15.78 -12.45 10.08
C GLU A 146 -16.83 -13.15 10.95
N GLY A 147 -16.41 -13.86 12.00
CA GLY A 147 -17.31 -14.60 12.89
C GLY A 147 -18.27 -13.64 13.60
N ARG A 148 -17.74 -12.56 14.18
CA ARG A 148 -18.53 -11.57 14.94
C ARG A 148 -19.34 -10.65 14.05
N TYR A 149 -18.80 -10.19 12.93
CA TYR A 149 -19.51 -9.35 11.97
C TYR A 149 -19.03 -9.63 10.56
N PHE A 150 -19.92 -10.21 9.75
CA PHE A 150 -19.62 -10.54 8.36
C PHE A 150 -19.54 -9.27 7.50
N GLN A 151 -18.40 -9.07 6.84
CA GLN A 151 -18.12 -7.88 6.00
C GLN A 151 -18.19 -8.19 4.50
N GLY A 152 -17.98 -9.46 4.13
CA GLY A 152 -18.10 -9.92 2.76
C GLY A 152 -16.87 -9.65 1.89
N LYS A 153 -16.91 -10.26 0.70
CA LYS A 153 -15.75 -10.44 -0.19
C LYS A 153 -15.14 -9.15 -0.69
N GLU A 154 -15.96 -8.14 -0.98
CA GLU A 154 -15.47 -6.86 -1.49
C GLU A 154 -14.65 -6.12 -0.43
N VAL A 155 -15.03 -6.22 0.85
CA VAL A 155 -14.23 -5.67 1.96
C VAL A 155 -12.92 -6.44 2.13
N VAL A 156 -12.95 -7.77 2.02
CA VAL A 156 -11.73 -8.59 2.07
C VAL A 156 -10.75 -8.19 0.97
N LYS A 157 -11.22 -8.05 -0.27
CA LYS A 157 -10.39 -7.62 -1.40
C LYS A 157 -9.81 -6.22 -1.19
N TYR A 158 -10.60 -5.29 -0.69
CA TYR A 158 -10.13 -3.96 -0.33
C TYR A 158 -9.00 -4.03 0.70
N ILE A 159 -9.19 -4.81 1.77
CA ILE A 159 -8.16 -5.01 2.81
C ILE A 159 -6.90 -5.63 2.22
N LEU A 160 -7.01 -6.63 1.34
CA LEU A 160 -5.86 -7.26 0.68
C LEU A 160 -5.08 -6.27 -0.20
N ASN A 161 -5.77 -5.34 -0.88
CA ASN A 161 -5.10 -4.26 -1.63
C ASN A 161 -4.31 -3.33 -0.70
N GLU A 162 -4.89 -2.93 0.44
CA GLU A 162 -4.20 -2.09 1.42
C GLU A 162 -3.02 -2.82 2.08
N MET A 163 -3.20 -4.11 2.40
CA MET A 163 -2.12 -4.97 2.88
C MET A 163 -0.97 -5.03 1.89
N ALA A 164 -1.27 -5.22 0.60
CA ALA A 164 -0.26 -5.23 -0.45
C ALA A 164 0.47 -3.89 -0.54
N HIS A 165 -0.26 -2.77 -0.50
CA HIS A 165 0.30 -1.42 -0.50
C HIS A 165 1.29 -1.20 0.66
N LEU A 166 0.92 -1.69 1.85
CA LEU A 166 1.72 -1.61 3.08
C LEU A 166 2.72 -2.76 3.25
N LYS A 167 2.90 -3.60 2.22
CA LYS A 167 3.85 -4.73 2.19
C LYS A 167 3.59 -5.79 3.27
N MET A 168 2.36 -5.93 3.75
CA MET A 168 1.90 -7.03 4.60
C MET A 168 1.74 -8.30 3.76
N ASN A 169 2.02 -9.47 4.34
CA ASN A 169 2.14 -10.72 3.57
C ASN A 169 1.37 -11.91 4.15
N VAL A 170 0.69 -11.74 5.28
CA VAL A 170 -0.14 -12.79 5.87
C VAL A 170 -1.53 -12.22 6.19
N PHE A 171 -2.56 -12.80 5.58
CA PHE A 171 -3.94 -12.51 5.94
C PHE A 171 -4.47 -13.62 6.84
N HIS A 172 -4.65 -13.32 8.12
CA HIS A 172 -5.24 -14.26 9.07
C HIS A 172 -6.75 -14.08 9.05
N TRP A 173 -7.45 -15.01 8.43
CA TRP A 173 -8.89 -14.92 8.25
C TRP A 173 -9.63 -15.73 9.32
N HIS A 174 -10.18 -15.05 10.32
CA HIS A 174 -10.93 -15.67 11.41
C HIS A 174 -12.38 -15.87 10.97
N LEU A 175 -12.64 -17.04 10.39
CA LEU A 175 -13.88 -17.37 9.67
C LEU A 175 -15.01 -17.96 10.52
N THR A 176 -14.74 -18.31 11.77
CA THR A 176 -15.72 -19.00 12.61
C THR A 176 -15.61 -18.55 14.05
N ASP A 177 -16.75 -18.29 14.68
CA ASP A 177 -16.85 -17.98 16.10
C ASP A 177 -18.25 -18.34 16.62
N ASP A 178 -18.51 -18.10 17.91
CA ASP A 178 -19.79 -18.45 18.55
C ASP A 178 -20.98 -17.78 17.84
N ALA A 179 -20.78 -16.55 17.36
CA ALA A 179 -21.82 -15.74 16.72
C ALA A 179 -21.94 -15.94 15.20
N GLY A 180 -21.15 -16.85 14.61
CA GLY A 180 -21.14 -17.01 13.15
C GLY A 180 -20.15 -18.01 12.58
N TRP A 181 -20.64 -18.82 11.64
CA TRP A 181 -19.85 -19.68 10.77
C TRP A 181 -19.86 -19.15 9.33
N ARG A 182 -18.69 -18.78 8.78
CA ARG A 182 -18.60 -17.96 7.56
C ARG A 182 -18.02 -18.68 6.34
N ILE A 183 -17.78 -19.99 6.39
CA ILE A 183 -17.20 -20.73 5.26
C ILE A 183 -18.06 -21.91 4.84
N GLU A 184 -18.34 -22.04 3.55
CA GLU A 184 -19.08 -23.19 3.03
C GLU A 184 -18.31 -24.51 3.17
N ILE A 185 -18.90 -25.45 3.91
CA ILE A 185 -18.44 -26.84 3.96
C ILE A 185 -19.54 -27.73 3.38
N LYS A 186 -19.38 -28.17 2.12
CA LYS A 186 -20.40 -28.92 1.37
C LYS A 186 -20.94 -30.16 2.09
N LYS A 187 -20.09 -30.85 2.86
CA LYS A 187 -20.49 -32.02 3.66
C LYS A 187 -21.41 -31.67 4.84
N TYR A 188 -21.34 -30.43 5.33
CA TYR A 188 -22.05 -29.96 6.53
C TYR A 188 -22.82 -28.66 6.23
N PRO A 189 -23.89 -28.72 5.42
CA PRO A 189 -24.60 -27.53 4.94
C PRO A 189 -25.25 -26.70 6.05
N LEU A 190 -25.61 -27.34 7.18
CA LEU A 190 -26.20 -26.63 8.32
C LEU A 190 -25.26 -25.60 8.96
N LEU A 191 -23.94 -25.74 8.79
CA LEU A 191 -22.96 -24.78 9.28
C LEU A 191 -23.20 -23.38 8.70
N THR A 192 -23.53 -23.27 7.41
CA THR A 192 -23.85 -21.97 6.79
C THR A 192 -25.35 -21.72 6.70
N GLN A 193 -26.20 -22.73 6.50
CA GLN A 193 -27.66 -22.52 6.43
C GLN A 193 -28.24 -22.01 7.76
N ILE A 194 -27.69 -22.46 8.89
CA ILE A 194 -28.09 -22.03 10.24
C ILE A 194 -26.99 -21.20 10.88
N GLY A 195 -25.76 -21.74 10.98
CA GLY A 195 -24.69 -21.13 11.77
C GLY A 195 -24.14 -19.81 11.23
N SER A 196 -24.46 -19.42 9.99
CA SER A 196 -24.09 -18.10 9.45
C SER A 196 -25.06 -16.99 9.86
N LYS A 197 -26.13 -17.31 10.59
CA LYS A 197 -27.23 -16.39 10.86
C LYS A 197 -27.40 -16.19 12.35
N ARG A 198 -27.72 -14.95 12.74
CA ARG A 198 -28.29 -14.62 14.04
C ARG A 198 -29.42 -13.64 13.86
N ASP A 199 -30.40 -13.69 14.75
CA ASP A 199 -31.58 -12.84 14.72
C ASP A 199 -31.32 -11.43 15.29
N SER A 200 -30.26 -11.28 16.08
CA SER A 200 -29.95 -10.04 16.79
C SER A 200 -28.49 -9.98 17.24
N THR A 201 -28.00 -8.78 17.53
CA THR A 201 -26.68 -8.52 18.10
C THR A 201 -26.81 -7.86 19.48
N GLN A 202 -26.00 -8.32 20.42
CA GLN A 202 -25.91 -7.72 21.76
C GLN A 202 -25.41 -6.28 21.65
N ILE A 203 -26.11 -5.33 22.28
CA ILE A 203 -25.71 -3.92 22.30
C ILE A 203 -25.26 -3.48 23.69
N ASN A 204 -24.32 -2.54 23.73
CA ASN A 204 -23.87 -1.91 24.96
C ASN A 204 -25.02 -1.12 25.58
N TYR A 205 -25.63 -1.65 26.64
CA TYR A 205 -26.68 -0.98 27.39
C TYR A 205 -26.17 -0.59 28.78
N GLN A 206 -26.37 0.68 29.16
CA GLN A 206 -25.96 1.24 30.46
C GLN A 206 -24.47 1.02 30.82
N GLY A 207 -23.58 1.01 29.82
CA GLY A 207 -22.14 0.86 30.04
C GLY A 207 -21.66 -0.57 30.35
N LYS A 208 -22.55 -1.58 30.37
CA LYS A 208 -22.14 -2.98 30.39
C LYS A 208 -21.57 -3.38 29.02
N LYS A 209 -20.25 -3.53 28.95
CA LYS A 209 -19.53 -3.95 27.72
C LYS A 209 -19.67 -5.45 27.42
N TRP A 210 -19.90 -6.28 28.44
CA TRP A 210 -20.06 -7.72 28.32
C TRP A 210 -21.27 -8.17 29.13
N GLY A 211 -22.05 -9.13 28.62
CA GLY A 211 -23.23 -9.67 29.32
C GLY A 211 -24.41 -8.70 29.38
N SER A 212 -24.54 -7.78 28.41
CA SER A 212 -25.76 -7.00 28.22
C SER A 212 -26.91 -7.94 27.81
N GLU A 213 -28.05 -7.85 28.49
CA GLU A 213 -29.25 -8.61 28.11
C GLU A 213 -30.06 -7.90 27.03
N VAL A 214 -29.57 -6.77 26.50
CA VAL A 214 -30.24 -5.98 25.47
C VAL A 214 -29.64 -6.28 24.10
N PHE A 215 -30.53 -6.60 23.16
CA PHE A 215 -30.23 -6.94 21.78
C PHE A 215 -30.95 -5.98 20.84
N ASP A 216 -30.37 -5.72 19.67
CA ASP A 216 -30.93 -4.79 18.67
C ASP A 216 -32.12 -5.36 17.89
N GLY A 217 -32.34 -6.68 17.92
CA GLY A 217 -33.36 -7.35 17.13
C GLY A 217 -33.14 -7.29 15.62
N VAL A 218 -31.91 -6.97 15.17
CA VAL A 218 -31.56 -6.85 13.75
C VAL A 218 -30.84 -8.12 13.30
N PRO A 219 -31.42 -8.90 12.37
CA PRO A 219 -30.78 -10.08 11.84
C PRO A 219 -29.46 -9.74 11.13
N HIS A 220 -28.45 -10.58 11.37
CA HIS A 220 -27.16 -10.50 10.68
C HIS A 220 -26.82 -11.87 10.09
N GLU A 221 -26.55 -11.90 8.79
CA GLU A 221 -26.23 -13.13 8.07
C GLU A 221 -25.12 -12.94 7.03
N GLY A 222 -24.59 -14.06 6.53
CA GLY A 222 -23.63 -14.08 5.43
C GLY A 222 -22.49 -15.08 5.66
N PHE A 223 -22.00 -15.63 4.55
CA PHE A 223 -20.87 -16.56 4.50
C PHE A 223 -20.21 -16.53 3.11
N TYR A 224 -19.00 -17.05 3.02
CA TYR A 224 -18.23 -17.23 1.79
C TYR A 224 -18.53 -18.59 1.17
N THR A 225 -18.88 -18.60 -0.11
CA THR A 225 -18.93 -19.84 -0.90
C THR A 225 -17.53 -20.38 -1.14
N GLN A 226 -17.40 -21.66 -1.50
CA GLN A 226 -16.08 -22.19 -1.89
C GLN A 226 -15.46 -21.43 -3.07
N ASP A 227 -16.27 -20.88 -3.97
CA ASP A 227 -15.77 -20.11 -5.11
C ASP A 227 -15.32 -18.71 -4.69
N ASP A 228 -15.98 -18.09 -3.70
CA ASP A 228 -15.48 -16.86 -3.08
C ASP A 228 -14.12 -17.07 -2.41
N ILE A 229 -13.97 -18.16 -1.63
CA ILE A 229 -12.69 -18.50 -0.99
C ILE A 229 -11.60 -18.68 -2.04
N LYS A 230 -11.86 -19.45 -3.11
CA LYS A 230 -10.87 -19.68 -4.17
C LYS A 230 -10.48 -18.39 -4.86
N GLU A 231 -11.45 -17.52 -5.16
CA GLU A 231 -11.18 -16.26 -5.83
C GLU A 231 -10.34 -15.32 -4.95
N ILE A 232 -10.61 -15.27 -3.65
CA ILE A 232 -9.86 -14.42 -2.70
C ILE A 232 -8.42 -14.93 -2.50
N VAL A 233 -8.21 -16.25 -2.58
CA VAL A 233 -6.88 -16.87 -2.36
C VAL A 233 -5.99 -16.83 -3.62
N ALA A 234 -6.57 -16.74 -4.82
CA ALA A 234 -5.85 -16.79 -6.10
C ALA A 234 -5.05 -15.52 -6.39
#